data_AF-A0A1E3SWI9-F1
#
_entry.id   AF-A0A1E3SWI9-F1
#
_cell.length_a   1.000
_cell.length_b   1.000
_cell.length_c   1.000
_cell.angle_alpha   90.00
_cell.angle_beta   90.00
_cell.angle_gamma   90.00
#
_symmetry.space_group_name_H-M   'P 1'
#
loop_
_entity.id
_entity.type
_entity.pdbx_description
1 polymer ?
#
loop_
_entity_poly.entity_id
_entity_poly.type
_entity_poly.pdbx_seq_one_letter_code
_entity_poly.pdbx_strand_id
1 'polypeptide(L)'
;MMFSRNADAGKAVVLKMGDGIRSALQLKTVFVEWRDRGLSSHIQVEPADRPAVDFLKRATPTLKLGYAEQYLKRYTRKDGPDAYGYAMPSEEPRMQVLALSFDELTSALLEGMPGSVTANLDTRPH
;
A
#
# COMPACT_ATOMS: atom_id res chain seq x y z
N MET A 1 0.23 -8.55 1.21
CA MET A 1 0.39 -7.83 -0.08
C MET A 1 1.60 -8.42 -0.78
N MET A 2 1.52 -8.58 -2.10
CA MET A 2 2.62 -9.03 -2.96
C MET A 2 2.77 -8.00 -4.08
N PHE A 3 3.99 -7.70 -4.53
CA PHE A 3 4.23 -6.65 -5.53
C PHE A 3 5.15 -7.15 -6.65
N SER A 4 4.94 -6.66 -7.87
CA SER A 4 5.82 -6.95 -9.01
C SER A 4 7.16 -6.23 -8.92
N ARG A 5 7.21 -5.08 -8.21
CA ARG A 5 8.40 -4.25 -8.09
C ARG A 5 8.80 -4.03 -6.63
N ASN A 6 10.10 -4.09 -6.38
CA ASN A 6 10.67 -3.82 -5.06
C ASN A 6 10.38 -2.39 -4.57
N ALA A 7 10.31 -1.41 -5.48
CA ALA A 7 9.96 -0.04 -5.13
C ALA A 7 8.56 0.07 -4.52
N ASP A 8 7.58 -0.68 -5.03
CA ASP A 8 6.21 -0.67 -4.50
C ASP A 8 6.12 -1.39 -3.16
N ALA A 9 6.86 -2.49 -3.00
CA ALA A 9 7.00 -3.14 -1.70
C ALA A 9 7.67 -2.22 -0.65
N GLY A 10 8.70 -1.47 -1.06
CA GLY A 10 9.37 -0.49 -0.21
C GLY A 10 8.43 0.61 0.26
N LYS A 11 7.63 1.18 -0.65
CA LYS A 11 6.56 2.14 -0.29
C LYS A 11 5.56 1.55 0.71
N ALA A 12 5.16 0.29 0.55
CA ALA A 12 4.24 -0.35 1.48
C ALA A 12 4.84 -0.51 2.90
N VAL A 13 6.15 -0.72 3.02
CA VAL A 13 6.86 -0.75 4.32
C VAL A 13 6.89 0.63 4.95
N VAL A 14 7.28 1.65 4.18
CA VAL A 14 7.32 3.06 4.63
C VAL A 14 5.94 3.51 5.10
N LEU A 15 4.88 3.20 4.34
CA LEU A 15 3.49 3.47 4.72
C LEU A 15 3.15 2.87 6.09
N LYS A 16 3.46 1.59 6.31
CA LYS A 16 3.15 0.92 7.59
C LYS A 16 3.87 1.55 8.77
N MET A 17 5.14 1.89 8.60
CA MET A 17 5.93 2.55 9.65
C MET A 17 5.40 3.96 9.93
N GLY A 18 5.17 4.76 8.88
CA GLY A 18 4.65 6.11 9.02
C GLY A 18 3.27 6.15 9.66
N ASP A 19 2.35 5.26 9.28
CA ASP A 19 1.05 5.13 9.93
C ASP A 19 1.16 4.70 11.40
N GLY A 20 2.15 3.88 11.75
CA GLY A 20 2.46 3.55 13.13
C GLY A 20 2.84 4.78 13.95
N ILE A 21 3.69 5.66 13.39
CA ILE A 21 4.08 6.93 14.01
C ILE A 21 2.87 7.85 14.14
N ARG A 22 2.06 8.01 13.07
CA ARG A 22 0.83 8.82 13.11
C ARG A 22 -0.11 8.35 14.21
N SER A 23 -0.31 7.04 14.32
CA SER A 23 -1.13 6.46 15.38
C SER A 23 -0.59 6.74 16.78
N ALA A 24 0.74 6.68 16.98
CA ALA A 24 1.37 7.01 18.27
C ALA A 24 1.19 8.49 18.65
N LEU A 25 1.12 9.37 17.64
CA LEU A 25 0.84 10.80 17.80
C LEU A 25 -0.66 11.12 17.84
N GLN A 26 -1.54 10.12 17.86
CA GLN A 26 -3.00 10.27 17.81
C GLN A 26 -3.50 11.05 16.57
N LEU A 27 -2.75 11.00 15.47
CA LEU A 27 -3.14 11.56 14.18
C LEU A 27 -3.92 10.54 13.36
N LYS A 28 -4.82 11.04 12.49
CA LYS A 28 -5.51 10.19 11.49
C LYS A 28 -4.46 9.56 10.58
N THR A 29 -4.47 8.24 10.46
CA THR A 29 -3.53 7.51 9.58
C THR A 29 -3.88 7.71 8.10
N VAL A 30 -2.87 7.64 7.25
CA VAL A 30 -3.02 7.72 5.81
C VAL A 30 -3.86 6.55 5.30
N PHE A 31 -3.71 5.36 5.90
CA PHE A 31 -4.61 4.23 5.61
C PHE A 31 -6.10 4.55 5.81
N VAL A 32 -6.47 5.19 6.94
CA VAL A 32 -7.86 5.52 7.22
C VAL A 32 -8.36 6.57 6.24
N GLU A 33 -7.56 7.58 5.95
CA GLU A 33 -7.91 8.61 4.97
C GLU A 33 -8.15 8.02 3.58
N TRP A 34 -7.25 7.16 3.09
CA TRP A 34 -7.41 6.52 1.78
C TRP A 34 -8.56 5.53 1.74
N ARG A 35 -8.88 4.88 2.85
CA ARG A 35 -10.08 4.04 2.96
C ARG A 35 -11.35 4.88 2.79
N ASP A 36 -11.40 6.05 3.43
CA ASP A 36 -12.57 6.93 3.37
C ASP A 36 -12.74 7.55 1.97
N ARG A 37 -11.62 7.93 1.34
CA ARG A 37 -11.59 8.50 -0.02
C ARG A 37 -11.85 7.45 -1.11
N GLY A 38 -11.46 6.21 -0.87
CA GLY A 38 -11.41 5.16 -1.89
C GLY A 38 -10.10 5.17 -2.70
N LEU A 39 -9.94 4.12 -3.48
CA LEU A 39 -8.77 3.86 -4.30
C LEU A 39 -8.68 4.82 -5.50
N SER A 40 -7.48 5.25 -5.86
CA SER A 40 -7.24 6.08 -7.04
C SER A 40 -7.80 5.47 -8.33
N SER A 41 -8.40 6.32 -9.16
CA SER A 41 -8.90 5.96 -10.50
C SER A 41 -7.79 5.52 -11.47
N HIS A 42 -6.53 5.80 -11.15
CA HIS A 42 -5.35 5.31 -11.90
C HIS A 42 -5.00 3.86 -11.61
N ILE A 43 -5.69 3.21 -10.66
CA ILE A 43 -5.50 1.80 -10.34
C ILE A 43 -6.68 1.00 -10.88
N GLN A 44 -6.36 0.02 -11.71
CA GLN A 44 -7.30 -1.01 -12.16
C GLN A 44 -7.30 -2.16 -11.18
N VAL A 45 -8.49 -2.69 -10.88
CA VAL A 45 -8.70 -3.79 -9.94
C VAL A 45 -9.32 -4.97 -10.67
N GLU A 46 -8.69 -6.13 -10.55
CA GLU A 46 -9.07 -7.35 -11.25
C GLU A 46 -8.96 -8.56 -10.30
N PRO A 47 -9.62 -9.69 -10.60
CA PRO A 47 -9.32 -10.94 -9.91
C PRO A 47 -7.84 -11.30 -10.01
N ALA A 48 -7.26 -11.89 -8.96
CA ALA A 48 -5.90 -12.38 -9.02
C ALA A 48 -5.75 -13.55 -10.00
N ASP A 49 -4.60 -13.61 -10.67
CA ASP A 49 -4.27 -14.74 -11.52
C ASP A 49 -3.97 -16.00 -10.70
N ARG A 50 -4.10 -17.15 -11.38
CA ARG A 50 -3.91 -18.47 -10.77
C ARG A 50 -2.52 -18.64 -10.13
N PRO A 51 -1.40 -18.20 -10.74
CA PRO A 51 -0.09 -18.27 -10.08
C PRO A 51 -0.02 -17.54 -8.74
N ALA A 52 -0.59 -16.33 -8.63
CA ALA A 52 -0.62 -15.59 -7.37
C ALA A 52 -1.50 -16.25 -6.30
N VAL A 53 -2.65 -16.78 -6.70
CA VAL A 53 -3.54 -17.57 -5.82
C VAL A 53 -2.82 -18.82 -5.30
N ASP A 54 -2.21 -19.59 -6.19
CA ASP A 54 -1.50 -20.82 -5.83
C ASP A 54 -0.28 -20.53 -4.94
N PHE A 55 0.42 -19.42 -5.19
CA PHE A 55 1.48 -18.96 -4.31
C PHE A 55 0.96 -18.64 -2.91
N LEU A 56 -0.13 -17.86 -2.78
CA LEU A 56 -0.67 -17.47 -1.48
C LEU A 56 -1.11 -18.69 -0.66
N LYS A 57 -1.75 -19.67 -1.30
CA LYS A 57 -2.14 -20.94 -0.66
C LYS A 57 -0.93 -21.71 -0.12
N ARG A 58 0.15 -21.80 -0.90
CA ARG A 58 1.39 -22.47 -0.46
C ARG A 58 2.06 -21.72 0.69
N ALA A 59 2.11 -20.38 0.60
CA ALA A 59 2.75 -19.54 1.61
C ALA A 59 1.94 -19.47 2.92
N THR A 60 0.63 -19.68 2.85
CA THR A 60 -0.28 -19.65 4.02
C THR A 60 -1.17 -20.90 4.05
N PRO A 61 -0.65 -22.07 4.47
CA PRO A 61 -1.42 -23.33 4.45
C PRO A 61 -2.68 -23.32 5.34
N THR A 62 -2.72 -22.43 6.32
CA THR A 62 -3.86 -22.23 7.23
C THR A 62 -4.97 -21.36 6.64
N LEU A 63 -4.78 -20.82 5.44
CA LEU A 63 -5.79 -20.02 4.77
C LEU A 63 -7.02 -20.88 4.46
N LYS A 64 -8.20 -20.37 4.77
CA LYS A 64 -9.47 -21.06 4.50
C LYS A 64 -9.57 -21.43 3.02
N LEU A 65 -10.01 -22.66 2.75
CA LEU A 65 -10.20 -23.16 1.39
C LEU A 65 -11.13 -22.22 0.59
N GLY A 66 -10.75 -21.90 -0.65
CA GLY A 66 -11.50 -20.98 -1.53
C GLY A 66 -11.33 -19.50 -1.22
N TYR A 67 -10.71 -19.13 -0.09
CA TYR A 67 -10.63 -17.74 0.34
C TYR A 67 -9.70 -16.90 -0.54
N ALA A 68 -8.57 -17.46 -0.98
CA ALA A 68 -7.67 -16.77 -1.91
C ALA A 68 -8.33 -16.55 -3.27
N GLU A 69 -9.00 -17.57 -3.80
CA GLU A 69 -9.72 -17.53 -5.07
C GLU A 69 -10.82 -16.48 -5.07
N GLN A 70 -11.55 -16.38 -3.96
CA GLN A 70 -12.70 -15.50 -3.85
C GLN A 70 -12.30 -14.02 -3.65
N TYR A 71 -11.21 -13.77 -2.91
CA TYR A 71 -10.96 -12.42 -2.38
C TYR A 71 -9.59 -11.83 -2.76
N LEU A 72 -8.64 -12.61 -3.25
CA LEU A 72 -7.37 -12.05 -3.71
C LEU A 72 -7.61 -11.28 -5.02
N LYS A 73 -7.27 -10.00 -5.00
CA LYS A 73 -7.36 -9.13 -6.18
C LYS A 73 -5.98 -8.72 -6.64
N ARG A 74 -5.85 -8.48 -7.94
CA ARG A 74 -4.74 -7.79 -8.59
C ARG A 74 -5.07 -6.31 -8.74
N TYR A 75 -4.10 -5.47 -8.43
CA TYR A 75 -4.16 -4.02 -8.54
C TYR A 75 -3.05 -3.60 -9.48
N THR A 76 -3.40 -2.97 -10.59
CA THR A 76 -2.46 -2.61 -11.66
C THR A 76 -2.54 -1.12 -11.91
N ARG A 77 -1.40 -0.43 -12.01
CA ARG A 77 -1.39 0.97 -12.41
C ARG A 77 -1.68 1.08 -13.90
N LYS A 78 -2.68 1.88 -14.28
CA LYS A 78 -3.12 2.03 -15.69
C LYS A 78 -2.01 2.55 -16.59
N ASP A 79 -1.23 3.52 -16.12
CA ASP A 79 -0.17 4.18 -16.89
C ASP A 79 1.16 3.38 -16.90
N GLY A 80 1.16 2.14 -16.40
CA GLY A 80 2.33 1.28 -16.38
C GLY A 80 1.97 -0.14 -15.94
N PRO A 81 1.56 -1.02 -16.86
CA PRO A 81 0.99 -2.33 -16.53
C PRO A 81 1.96 -3.27 -15.82
N ASP A 82 3.27 -3.02 -15.94
CA ASP A 82 4.31 -3.76 -15.22
C ASP A 82 4.35 -3.44 -13.70
N ALA A 83 3.69 -2.36 -13.29
CA ALA A 83 3.54 -1.96 -11.89
C ALA A 83 2.22 -2.49 -11.32
N TYR A 84 2.30 -3.59 -10.58
CA TYR A 84 1.12 -4.21 -9.99
C TYR A 84 1.42 -4.86 -8.64
N GLY A 85 0.34 -5.18 -7.92
CA GLY A 85 0.42 -6.00 -6.72
C GLY A 85 -0.87 -6.74 -6.44
N TYR A 86 -0.82 -7.67 -5.49
CA TYR A 86 -1.95 -8.46 -5.05
C TYR A 86 -2.23 -8.23 -3.57
N ALA A 87 -3.51 -8.10 -3.25
CA ALA A 87 -3.94 -7.84 -1.89
C ALA A 87 -5.33 -8.40 -1.64
N MET A 88 -5.55 -8.76 -0.37
CA MET A 88 -6.88 -9.06 0.16
C MET A 88 -7.66 -7.74 0.36
N PRO A 89 -9.00 -7.77 0.45
CA PRO A 89 -9.80 -6.55 0.59
C PRO A 89 -9.44 -5.69 1.80
N SER A 90 -9.00 -6.30 2.91
CA SER A 90 -8.54 -5.57 4.10
C SER A 90 -7.30 -4.70 3.87
N GLU A 91 -6.53 -5.01 2.84
CA GLU A 91 -5.32 -4.29 2.45
C GLU A 91 -5.55 -3.35 1.25
N GLU A 92 -6.77 -3.29 0.70
CA GLU A 92 -7.11 -2.51 -0.50
C GLU A 92 -6.67 -1.04 -0.41
N PRO A 93 -6.90 -0.31 0.69
CA PRO A 93 -6.45 1.08 0.79
C PRO A 93 -4.93 1.24 0.66
N ARG A 94 -4.14 0.24 1.08
CA ARG A 94 -2.67 0.29 0.97
C ARG A 94 -2.21 0.14 -0.48
N MET A 95 -3.04 -0.37 -1.38
CA MET A 95 -2.68 -0.48 -2.81
C MET A 95 -2.57 0.87 -3.51
N GLN A 96 -3.06 1.94 -2.87
CA GLN A 96 -2.82 3.33 -3.29
C GLN A 96 -1.33 3.64 -3.49
N VAL A 97 -0.41 2.94 -2.79
CA VAL A 97 1.03 3.12 -2.98
C VAL A 97 1.49 2.90 -4.42
N LEU A 98 0.79 2.09 -5.23
CA LEU A 98 1.12 1.89 -6.64
C LEU A 98 1.05 3.19 -7.45
N ALA A 99 0.14 4.10 -7.07
CA ALA A 99 -0.09 5.36 -7.75
C ALA A 99 0.84 6.49 -7.30
N LEU A 100 1.72 6.25 -6.31
CA LEU A 100 2.56 7.29 -5.71
C LEU A 100 4.05 7.07 -5.98
N SER A 101 4.79 8.17 -6.03
CA SER A 101 6.23 8.22 -5.79
C SER A 101 6.55 8.09 -4.29
N PHE A 102 7.84 7.96 -3.95
CA PHE A 102 8.27 8.01 -2.55
C PHE A 102 8.07 9.39 -1.93
N ASP A 103 8.25 10.46 -2.71
CA ASP A 103 8.10 11.84 -2.21
C ASP A 103 6.63 12.17 -1.92
N GLU A 104 5.70 11.76 -2.80
CA GLU A 104 4.26 11.92 -2.55
C GLU A 104 3.81 11.10 -1.34
N LEU A 105 4.30 9.86 -1.19
CA LEU A 105 4.03 9.05 0.00
C LEU A 105 4.57 9.72 1.26
N THR A 106 5.80 10.21 1.22
CA THR A 106 6.43 10.88 2.36
C THR A 106 5.65 12.12 2.74
N SER A 107 5.27 12.95 1.76
CA SER A 107 4.48 14.15 1.97
C SER A 107 3.15 13.85 2.65
N ALA A 108 2.41 12.84 2.16
CA ALA A 108 1.16 12.40 2.76
C ALA A 108 1.36 11.89 4.21
N LEU A 109 2.46 11.20 4.51
CA LEU A 109 2.74 10.72 5.86
C LEU A 109 3.12 11.83 6.82
N LEU A 110 3.82 12.86 6.37
CA LEU A 110 4.26 13.98 7.20
C LEU A 110 3.16 15.04 7.41
N GLU A 111 2.12 15.05 6.59
CA GLU A 111 1.04 16.03 6.68
C GLU A 111 0.38 16.04 8.08
N GLY A 112 0.42 17.19 8.74
CA GLY A 112 -0.13 17.36 10.10
C GLY A 112 0.75 16.80 11.22
N MET A 113 1.95 16.28 10.93
CA MET A 113 2.91 15.92 11.98
C MET A 113 3.49 17.17 12.65
N PRO A 114 3.74 17.15 13.97
CA PRO A 114 4.39 18.26 14.66
C PRO A 114 5.80 18.53 14.11
N GLY A 115 6.20 19.80 14.07
CA GLY A 115 7.52 20.23 13.60
C GLY A 115 8.69 19.54 14.33
N SER A 116 8.52 19.15 15.60
CA SER A 116 9.54 18.41 16.37
C SER A 116 9.89 17.04 15.78
N VAL A 117 9.02 16.46 14.95
CA VAL A 117 9.24 15.19 14.27
C VAL A 117 9.85 15.43 12.88
N THR A 118 9.45 16.51 12.20
CA THR A 118 9.84 16.79 10.81
C THR A 118 11.07 17.68 10.66
N ALA A 119 11.50 18.36 11.73
CA ALA A 119 12.59 19.37 11.71
C ALA A 119 13.93 18.87 11.13
N ASN A 120 14.21 17.56 11.17
CA ASN A 120 15.45 16.99 10.64
C ASN A 120 15.33 16.45 9.20
N LEU A 121 14.16 16.57 8.57
CA LEU A 121 13.93 16.09 7.19
C LEU A 121 14.20 17.17 6.14
N ASP A 122 14.12 18.45 6.50
CA ASP A 122 14.38 19.61 5.62
C ASP A 122 15.88 19.87 5.36
N THR A 123 16.81 19.11 5.95
CA THR A 123 18.25 19.39 5.90
C THR A 123 19.04 18.62 4.84
N ARG A 124 18.39 17.92 3.89
CA ARG A 124 19.12 17.24 2.80
C ARG A 124 19.31 18.19 1.62
N PRO A 125 20.55 18.45 1.16
CA PRO A 125 20.78 19.19 -0.07
C PRO A 125 20.33 18.37 -1.28
N HIS A 126 19.71 19.04 -2.24
CA HIS A 126 19.35 18.52 -3.57
C HIS A 126 20.57 18.01 -4.36
#